data_AF-A0A6J3K2B1-F1
#
_entry.id   AF-A0A6J3K2B1-F1
#
_cell.length_a   1.000
_cell.length_b   1.000
_cell.length_c   1.000
_cell.angle_alpha   90.00
_cell.angle_beta   90.00
_cell.angle_gamma   90.00
#
_symmetry.space_group_name_H-M   'P 1'
#
loop_
_entity.id
_entity.type
_entity.pdbx_description
1 polymer ?
#
loop_
_entity_poly.entity_id
_entity_poly.type
_entity_poly.pdbx_seq_one_letter_code
_entity_poly.pdbx_strand_id
1 'polypeptide(L)'
;MATFWSGRPGWLGKVGIALLATWLLVLIISVSHIFKANNLSSNNESPTNKENAQRLAQMVNDFEILKRQNEALKNIILGERSKSIQGDHLGSIQEKLEKVSLYDDLLDHQDNIKHGVPSSEYEELRRMIRNNIQETWYYINAELSKFRKTIDKLNYEQREKKIQDTLKNVWDHKKSLIIDIDKLMKADGYDEWRKKEAKELSDLVQRRFRHLQNPSDCNKARKLVCSLNKGCGFGCQIHHITYCFLVAYGTERTLIIRSKGWRYHKDGWESVFKPLSETCVSTIGASHANWPGDSSKQVISLPIVDNVYPKPRFQPPSVPADLASRLEKLHGHPLVWWVGQVLKYLMRPQEHVKRTLENAKEKLGFKKPIVGVHVRRTDKVGTEAAYHDIDEYMVKVEQYFDELEPKPEVRRVFLASDDPKVITTARNRYSNYEIIGDPEIAETASVAKRYSDSSLQGIIIDIHLLSECDYLVCTFSSQVCRVAYELMQTYYPDAYNRFASLDDIYYYGGQNPHPHQAILDHKPRKEGEIELKVGDLIEVFGNHWDGYSKGYNTRTSMTGLFPSFKVKNPVDAVDFPKYPYVPLQENRNE
;
A
#
# COMPACT_ATOMS: atom_id res chain seq x y z
N MET A 1 -68.99 6.58 -42.85
CA MET A 1 -70.26 5.92 -43.19
C MET A 1 -70.12 4.44 -42.90
N ALA A 2 -71.19 3.86 -42.35
CA ALA A 2 -71.24 2.57 -41.68
C ALA A 2 -70.98 1.36 -42.60
N THR A 3 -70.55 0.24 -42.01
CA THR A 3 -71.39 -0.96 -41.93
C THR A 3 -70.81 -1.98 -40.96
N PHE A 4 -71.72 -2.46 -40.11
CA PHE A 4 -71.52 -3.42 -39.04
C PHE A 4 -71.30 -4.84 -39.55
N TRP A 5 -70.71 -5.63 -38.66
CA TRP A 5 -70.64 -7.08 -38.61
C TRP A 5 -71.90 -7.82 -39.11
N SER A 6 -71.69 -8.94 -39.80
CA SER A 6 -72.51 -10.15 -39.58
C SER A 6 -71.74 -11.41 -40.00
N GLY A 7 -71.19 -12.12 -39.02
CA GLY A 7 -70.58 -13.42 -39.23
C GLY A 7 -70.59 -14.20 -37.91
N ARG A 8 -71.54 -15.14 -37.77
CA ARG A 8 -71.57 -16.10 -36.67
C ARG A 8 -70.18 -16.77 -36.57
N PRO A 9 -69.51 -16.76 -35.41
CA PRO A 9 -68.24 -17.47 -35.28
C PRO A 9 -68.47 -18.97 -35.52
N GLY A 10 -67.76 -19.54 -36.49
CA GLY A 10 -67.71 -20.98 -36.73
C GLY A 10 -67.21 -21.72 -35.48
N TRP A 11 -67.27 -23.05 -35.51
CA TRP A 11 -66.94 -23.92 -34.37
C TRP A 11 -65.58 -23.58 -33.71
N LEU A 12 -64.58 -23.21 -34.50
CA LEU A 12 -63.27 -22.74 -34.01
C LEU A 12 -63.32 -21.40 -33.25
N GLY A 13 -64.20 -20.47 -33.64
CA GLY A 13 -64.41 -19.22 -32.91
C GLY A 13 -65.14 -19.43 -31.58
N LYS A 14 -66.03 -20.43 -31.50
CA LYS A 14 -66.66 -20.82 -30.23
C LYS A 14 -65.67 -21.46 -29.26
N VAL A 15 -64.71 -22.24 -29.77
CA VAL A 15 -63.60 -22.80 -28.96
C VAL A 15 -62.67 -21.68 -28.47
N GLY A 16 -62.35 -20.70 -29.32
CA GLY A 16 -61.56 -19.54 -28.92
C GLY A 16 -62.24 -18.69 -27.84
N ILE A 17 -63.55 -18.47 -27.94
CA ILE A 17 -64.33 -17.77 -26.91
C ILE A 17 -64.40 -18.59 -25.62
N ALA A 18 -64.54 -19.92 -25.70
CA ALA A 18 -64.54 -20.78 -24.53
C ALA A 18 -63.19 -20.78 -23.80
N LEU A 19 -62.08 -20.79 -24.53
CA LEU A 19 -60.72 -20.69 -23.98
C LEU A 19 -60.45 -19.32 -23.35
N LEU A 20 -60.90 -18.23 -23.98
CA LEU A 20 -60.84 -16.89 -23.40
C LEU A 20 -61.69 -16.77 -22.14
N ALA A 21 -62.87 -17.36 -22.13
CA ALA A 21 -63.73 -17.38 -20.95
C ALA A 21 -63.09 -18.19 -19.81
N THR A 22 -62.49 -19.34 -20.08
CA THR A 22 -61.77 -20.13 -19.06
C THR A 22 -60.53 -19.41 -18.56
N TRP A 23 -59.75 -18.78 -19.43
CA TRP A 23 -58.60 -17.96 -19.03
C TRP A 23 -59.02 -16.79 -18.14
N LEU A 24 -60.10 -16.08 -18.49
CA LEU A 24 -60.63 -14.98 -17.70
C LEU A 24 -61.15 -15.45 -16.33
N LEU A 25 -61.76 -16.64 -16.28
CA LEU A 25 -62.27 -17.23 -15.04
C LEU A 25 -61.13 -17.68 -14.12
N VAL A 26 -60.04 -18.22 -14.67
CA VAL A 26 -58.80 -18.48 -13.92
C VAL A 26 -58.18 -17.19 -13.38
N LEU A 27 -58.19 -16.11 -14.17
CA LEU A 27 -57.70 -14.79 -13.77
C LEU A 27 -58.56 -14.20 -12.63
N ILE A 28 -59.88 -14.31 -12.71
CA ILE A 28 -60.80 -13.85 -11.66
C ILE A 28 -60.62 -14.67 -10.39
N ILE A 29 -60.47 -16.01 -10.49
CA ILE A 29 -60.23 -16.86 -9.31
C ILE A 29 -58.88 -16.55 -8.66
N SER A 30 -57.82 -16.34 -9.45
CA SER A 30 -56.49 -16.00 -8.92
C SER A 30 -56.44 -14.61 -8.29
N VAL A 31 -57.09 -13.62 -8.91
CA VAL A 31 -57.28 -12.28 -8.30
C VAL A 31 -58.15 -12.37 -7.04
N SER A 32 -59.23 -13.16 -7.07
CA SER A 32 -60.09 -13.40 -5.90
C SER A 32 -59.31 -14.07 -4.76
N HIS A 33 -58.43 -15.04 -5.06
CA HIS A 33 -57.62 -15.71 -4.05
C HIS A 33 -56.56 -14.78 -3.44
N ILE A 34 -56.00 -13.85 -4.23
CA ILE A 34 -55.10 -12.80 -3.74
C ILE A 34 -55.86 -11.80 -2.85
N PHE A 35 -57.06 -11.38 -3.26
CA PHE A 35 -57.90 -10.48 -2.45
C PHE A 35 -58.43 -11.16 -1.18
N LYS A 36 -58.71 -12.47 -1.21
CA LYS A 36 -59.15 -13.23 -0.03
C LYS A 36 -58.00 -13.56 0.91
N ALA A 37 -56.78 -13.75 0.40
CA ALA A 37 -55.56 -13.88 1.21
C ALA A 37 -55.17 -12.55 1.88
N ASN A 38 -55.41 -11.41 1.21
CA ASN A 38 -55.20 -10.08 1.79
C ASN A 38 -56.30 -9.65 2.78
N ASN A 39 -57.52 -10.20 2.67
CA ASN A 39 -58.62 -9.93 3.61
C ASN A 39 -58.63 -10.84 4.85
N LEU A 40 -57.70 -11.80 4.98
CA LEU A 40 -57.52 -12.60 6.19
C LEU A 40 -56.39 -12.10 7.12
N SER A 41 -55.82 -10.92 6.83
CA SER A 41 -54.79 -10.28 7.68
C SER A 41 -55.22 -8.93 8.27
N SER A 42 -56.51 -8.60 8.28
CA SER A 42 -57.03 -7.45 9.05
C SER A 42 -57.49 -7.93 10.42
N ASN A 43 -56.56 -8.01 11.38
CA ASN A 43 -56.77 -7.78 12.81
C ASN A 43 -55.46 -7.92 13.59
N ASN A 44 -54.43 -7.17 13.19
CA ASN A 44 -53.28 -6.85 14.05
C ASN A 44 -52.64 -5.54 13.55
N GLU A 45 -53.01 -4.41 14.15
CA GLU A 45 -52.31 -3.14 13.96
C GLU A 45 -50.90 -3.27 14.56
N SER A 46 -49.88 -3.43 13.70
CA SER A 46 -48.48 -3.37 14.13
C SER A 46 -47.98 -1.91 14.15
N PRO A 47 -47.25 -1.47 15.19
CA PRO A 47 -46.77 -0.09 15.36
C PRO A 47 -45.87 0.41 14.21
N THR A 48 -45.25 -0.49 13.46
CA THR A 48 -44.39 -0.23 12.30
C THR A 48 -45.11 0.41 11.11
N ASN A 49 -46.39 0.12 10.87
CA ASN A 49 -47.11 0.73 9.74
C ASN A 49 -47.49 2.19 10.01
N LYS A 50 -47.75 2.53 11.28
CA LYS A 50 -48.03 3.90 11.71
C LYS A 50 -46.77 4.78 11.62
N GLU A 51 -45.62 4.21 11.98
CA GLU A 51 -44.31 4.86 11.83
C GLU A 51 -43.93 5.08 10.36
N ASN A 52 -44.16 4.09 9.49
CA ASN A 52 -43.90 4.22 8.05
C ASN A 52 -44.83 5.25 7.39
N ALA A 53 -46.11 5.30 7.78
CA ALA A 53 -47.05 6.31 7.30
C ALA A 53 -46.65 7.72 7.78
N GLN A 54 -46.17 7.87 9.01
CA GLN A 54 -45.64 9.13 9.53
C GLN A 54 -44.38 9.56 8.79
N ARG A 55 -43.43 8.65 8.52
CA ARG A 55 -42.23 8.96 7.73
C ARG A 55 -42.57 9.36 6.29
N LEU A 56 -43.55 8.71 5.67
CA LEU A 56 -44.00 9.08 4.33
C LEU A 56 -44.67 10.46 4.32
N ALA A 57 -45.52 10.76 5.32
CA ALA A 57 -46.14 12.08 5.47
C ALA A 57 -45.08 13.18 5.71
N GLN A 58 -44.05 12.87 6.48
CA GLN A 58 -42.92 13.77 6.73
C GLN A 58 -42.11 14.02 5.45
N MET A 59 -41.79 12.97 4.68
CA MET A 59 -41.11 13.11 3.39
C MET A 59 -41.91 13.92 2.37
N VAL A 60 -43.24 13.76 2.33
CA VAL A 60 -44.11 14.56 1.44
C VAL A 60 -44.10 16.03 1.86
N ASN A 61 -44.16 16.32 3.16
CA ASN A 61 -44.08 17.68 3.68
C ASN A 61 -42.72 18.33 3.40
N ASP A 62 -41.62 17.58 3.60
CA ASP A 62 -40.26 18.02 3.27
C ASP A 62 -40.11 18.29 1.77
N PHE A 63 -40.71 17.46 0.92
CA PHE A 63 -40.73 17.66 -0.53
C PHE A 63 -41.53 18.91 -0.93
N GLU A 64 -42.61 19.22 -0.23
CA GLU A 64 -43.41 20.42 -0.45
C GLU A 64 -42.66 21.70 -0.01
N ILE A 65 -41.91 21.62 1.09
CA ILE A 65 -41.02 22.69 1.55
C ILE A 65 -39.90 22.92 0.53
N LEU A 66 -39.23 21.86 0.07
CA LEU A 66 -38.20 21.93 -0.97
C LEU A 66 -38.74 22.51 -2.29
N LYS A 67 -39.97 22.15 -2.67
CA LYS A 67 -40.62 22.71 -3.86
C LYS A 67 -40.89 24.21 -3.70
N ARG A 68 -41.37 24.66 -2.52
CA ARG A 68 -41.57 26.08 -2.21
C ARG A 68 -40.25 26.85 -2.18
N GLN A 69 -39.19 26.25 -1.64
CA GLN A 69 -37.85 26.84 -1.64
C GLN A 69 -37.31 26.98 -3.07
N ASN A 70 -37.47 25.96 -3.91
CA ASN A 70 -37.09 26.03 -5.32
C ASN A 70 -37.92 27.05 -6.13
N GLU A 71 -39.22 27.17 -5.86
CA GLU A 71 -40.05 28.21 -6.47
C GLU A 71 -39.67 29.61 -5.98
N ALA A 72 -39.33 29.77 -4.70
CA ALA A 72 -38.81 31.02 -4.16
C ALA A 72 -37.46 31.40 -4.78
N LEU A 73 -36.52 30.44 -4.90
CA LEU A 73 -35.23 30.64 -5.56
C LEU A 73 -35.41 31.00 -7.04
N LYS A 74 -36.33 30.30 -7.72
CA LYS A 74 -36.68 30.57 -9.12
C LYS A 74 -37.31 31.95 -9.29
N ASN A 75 -38.13 32.40 -8.34
CA ASN A 75 -38.70 33.76 -8.34
C ASN A 75 -37.66 34.83 -8.00
N ILE A 76 -36.63 34.51 -7.21
CA ILE A 76 -35.47 35.41 -6.97
C ILE A 76 -34.64 35.54 -8.26
N ILE A 77 -34.33 34.41 -8.90
CA ILE A 77 -33.51 34.37 -10.14
C ILE A 77 -34.26 34.97 -11.34
N LEU A 78 -35.58 34.75 -11.46
CA LEU A 78 -36.39 35.28 -12.56
C LEU A 78 -36.97 36.67 -12.27
N GLY A 79 -37.10 37.05 -11.00
CA GLY A 79 -37.62 38.35 -10.56
C GLY A 79 -36.65 39.51 -10.81
N GLU A 80 -35.35 39.23 -10.96
CA GLU A 80 -34.32 40.27 -11.25
C GLU A 80 -34.24 40.72 -12.71
N ARG A 81 -35.12 40.23 -13.60
CA ARG A 81 -35.10 40.67 -15.02
C ARG A 81 -36.13 41.72 -15.42
N SER A 82 -36.92 42.27 -14.49
CA SER A 82 -37.76 43.43 -14.82
C SER A 82 -38.11 44.33 -13.63
N LYS A 83 -37.31 45.38 -13.42
CA LYS A 83 -37.70 46.80 -13.35
C LYS A 83 -36.62 47.59 -12.58
N SER A 84 -36.17 48.67 -13.19
CA SER A 84 -35.44 49.76 -12.53
C SER A 84 -36.19 50.21 -11.26
N ILE A 85 -35.47 50.47 -10.16
CA ILE A 85 -35.67 51.62 -9.25
C ILE A 85 -34.57 51.64 -8.17
N GLN A 86 -33.99 52.83 -8.02
CA GLN A 86 -33.21 53.43 -6.93
C GLN A 86 -33.44 52.90 -5.50
N GLY A 87 -32.34 52.72 -4.75
CA GLY A 87 -32.35 52.74 -3.28
C GLY A 87 -31.41 51.72 -2.62
N ASP A 88 -30.71 52.18 -1.58
CA ASP A 88 -29.66 51.53 -0.80
C ASP A 88 -30.04 50.14 -0.24
N HIS A 89 -29.67 49.07 -0.96
CA HIS A 89 -29.83 47.67 -0.54
C HIS A 89 -28.53 46.87 -0.53
N LEU A 90 -27.39 47.50 -0.84
CA LEU A 90 -26.09 46.82 -0.81
C LEU A 90 -25.69 46.46 0.64
N GLY A 91 -26.01 47.33 1.60
CA GLY A 91 -25.76 47.08 3.03
C GLY A 91 -26.57 45.90 3.60
N SER A 92 -27.83 45.72 3.16
CA SER A 92 -28.68 44.64 3.67
C SER A 92 -28.37 43.28 3.03
N ILE A 93 -27.77 43.27 1.84
CA ILE A 93 -27.24 42.07 1.19
C ILE A 93 -25.92 41.68 1.84
N GLN A 94 -25.02 42.64 2.11
CA GLN A 94 -23.76 42.38 2.82
C GLN A 94 -24.01 41.79 4.22
N GLU A 95 -24.95 42.35 4.99
CA GLU A 95 -25.29 41.88 6.34
C GLU A 95 -25.99 40.50 6.32
N LYS A 96 -26.74 40.19 5.26
CA LYS A 96 -27.33 38.85 5.06
C LYS A 96 -26.30 37.83 4.57
N LEU A 97 -25.31 38.24 3.76
CA LEU A 97 -24.21 37.38 3.33
C LEU A 97 -23.29 37.06 4.50
N GLU A 98 -22.99 38.03 5.36
CA GLU A 98 -22.26 37.82 6.60
C GLU A 98 -23.03 36.92 7.57
N LYS A 99 -24.36 37.07 7.69
CA LYS A 99 -25.19 36.17 8.51
C LYS A 99 -25.29 34.76 7.96
N VAL A 100 -25.29 34.58 6.62
CA VAL A 100 -25.25 33.25 5.99
C VAL A 100 -23.87 32.62 6.13
N SER A 101 -22.80 33.37 5.95
CA SER A 101 -21.42 32.95 6.25
C SER A 101 -21.25 32.55 7.72
N LEU A 102 -21.80 33.33 8.64
CA LEU A 102 -21.81 33.01 10.07
C LEU A 102 -22.67 31.77 10.39
N TYR A 103 -23.72 31.51 9.61
CA TYR A 103 -24.58 30.33 9.80
C TYR A 103 -23.92 29.06 9.23
N ASP A 104 -23.20 29.15 8.11
CA ASP A 104 -22.34 28.09 7.59
C ASP A 104 -21.15 27.84 8.53
N ASP A 105 -20.49 28.88 9.04
CA ASP A 105 -19.44 28.77 10.07
C ASP A 105 -19.95 28.18 11.39
N LEU A 106 -21.21 28.46 11.77
CA LEU A 106 -21.86 27.87 12.96
C LEU A 106 -22.29 26.41 12.75
N LEU A 107 -22.55 25.99 11.51
CA LEU A 107 -22.80 24.60 11.15
C LEU A 107 -21.48 23.80 11.06
N ASP A 108 -20.41 24.40 10.53
CA ASP A 108 -19.06 23.81 10.51
C ASP A 108 -18.45 23.71 11.92
N HIS A 109 -18.73 24.66 12.82
CA HIS A 109 -18.35 24.55 14.22
C HIS A 109 -19.20 23.56 15.03
N GLN A 110 -20.25 23.00 14.44
CA GLN A 110 -21.04 21.89 15.02
C GLN A 110 -20.62 20.50 14.53
N ASP A 111 -19.55 20.39 13.74
CA ASP A 111 -18.82 19.13 13.53
C ASP A 111 -17.96 18.79 14.76
N ASN A 112 -18.63 18.72 15.91
CA ASN A 112 -18.35 17.61 16.81
C ASN A 112 -18.64 16.34 16.02
N ILE A 113 -17.58 15.74 15.46
CA ILE A 113 -17.51 14.42 14.83
C ILE A 113 -18.71 13.58 15.29
N LYS A 114 -19.80 13.56 14.49
CA LYS A 114 -20.89 12.62 14.74
C LYS A 114 -20.30 11.25 14.45
N HIS A 115 -19.88 10.56 15.50
CA HIS A 115 -19.30 9.22 15.39
C HIS A 115 -20.21 8.35 14.52
N GLY A 116 -19.69 7.92 13.36
CA GLY A 116 -20.38 7.04 12.43
C GLY A 116 -21.00 7.69 11.19
N VAL A 117 -20.86 9.01 10.97
CA VAL A 117 -21.29 9.66 9.71
C VAL A 117 -20.06 10.11 8.91
N PRO A 118 -19.88 9.69 7.63
CA PRO A 118 -18.79 10.15 6.80
C PRO A 118 -18.95 11.63 6.42
N SER A 119 -17.83 12.35 6.26
CA SER A 119 -17.83 13.75 5.83
C SER A 119 -18.35 13.91 4.40
N SER A 120 -18.88 15.10 4.07
CA SER A 120 -19.30 15.44 2.70
C SER A 120 -18.13 15.30 1.72
N GLU A 121 -16.95 15.81 2.11
CA GLU A 121 -15.72 15.71 1.32
C GLU A 121 -15.35 14.25 1.01
N TYR A 122 -15.40 13.36 2.01
CA TYR A 122 -15.13 11.93 1.81
C TYR A 122 -16.08 11.31 0.78
N GLU A 123 -17.37 11.57 0.91
CA GLU A 123 -18.39 11.02 0.02
C GLU A 123 -18.29 11.59 -1.41
N GLU A 124 -17.91 12.85 -1.56
CA GLU A 124 -17.61 13.48 -2.85
C GLU A 124 -16.39 12.84 -3.52
N LEU A 125 -15.28 12.72 -2.80
CA LEU A 125 -14.05 12.08 -3.29
C LEU A 125 -14.31 10.62 -3.70
N ARG A 126 -15.07 9.87 -2.89
CA ARG A 126 -15.44 8.47 -3.21
C ARG A 126 -16.19 8.37 -4.53
N ARG A 127 -17.16 9.27 -4.78
CA ARG A 127 -17.92 9.32 -6.04
C ARG A 127 -17.04 9.79 -7.20
N MET A 128 -16.19 10.79 -6.96
CA MET A 128 -15.28 11.34 -7.96
C MET A 128 -14.28 10.29 -8.45
N ILE A 129 -13.68 9.50 -7.55
CA ILE A 129 -12.80 8.37 -7.91
C ILE A 129 -13.52 7.38 -8.82
N ARG A 130 -14.75 7.00 -8.46
CA ARG A 130 -15.56 6.07 -9.28
C ARG A 130 -15.84 6.66 -10.67
N ASN A 131 -16.18 7.94 -10.73
CA ASN A 131 -16.42 8.64 -11.99
C ASN A 131 -15.14 8.72 -12.83
N ASN A 132 -14.01 9.10 -12.22
CA ASN A 132 -12.73 9.23 -12.90
C ASN A 132 -12.24 7.90 -13.48
N ILE A 133 -12.45 6.77 -12.79
CA ILE A 133 -12.19 5.43 -13.35
C ILE A 133 -13.04 5.18 -14.60
N GLN A 134 -14.33 5.54 -14.55
CA GLN A 134 -15.25 5.37 -15.66
C GLN A 134 -14.90 6.27 -16.87
N GLU A 135 -14.55 7.53 -16.62
CA GLU A 135 -14.12 8.47 -17.66
C GLU A 135 -12.78 8.07 -18.28
N THR A 136 -11.85 7.55 -17.48
CA THR A 136 -10.58 6.98 -17.98
C THR A 136 -10.87 5.83 -18.95
N TRP A 137 -11.81 4.95 -18.61
CA TRP A 137 -12.23 3.87 -19.51
C TRP A 137 -12.89 4.38 -20.79
N TYR A 138 -13.81 5.35 -20.69
CA TYR A 138 -14.45 5.95 -21.86
C TYR A 138 -13.43 6.58 -22.80
N TYR A 139 -12.47 7.34 -22.26
CA TYR A 139 -11.40 7.96 -23.02
C TYR A 139 -10.54 6.93 -23.75
N ILE A 140 -9.99 5.94 -23.02
CA ILE A 140 -9.12 4.90 -23.61
C ILE A 140 -9.86 4.14 -24.71
N ASN A 141 -11.10 3.71 -24.45
CA ASN A 141 -11.87 2.95 -25.43
C ASN A 141 -12.19 3.80 -26.67
N ALA A 142 -12.52 5.08 -26.50
CA ALA A 142 -12.81 5.97 -27.61
C ALA A 142 -11.56 6.25 -28.47
N GLU A 143 -10.42 6.57 -27.86
CA GLU A 143 -9.18 6.87 -28.59
C GLU A 143 -8.63 5.64 -29.30
N LEU A 144 -8.59 4.47 -28.65
CA LEU A 144 -8.18 3.22 -29.32
C LEU A 144 -9.11 2.86 -30.49
N SER A 145 -10.42 3.10 -30.35
CA SER A 145 -11.38 2.90 -31.43
C SER A 145 -11.18 3.86 -32.61
N LYS A 146 -10.90 5.14 -32.33
CA LYS A 146 -10.56 6.15 -33.36
C LYS A 146 -9.25 5.82 -34.04
N PHE A 147 -8.24 5.41 -33.27
CA PHE A 147 -6.93 5.02 -33.79
C PHE A 147 -7.07 3.83 -34.74
N ARG A 148 -7.78 2.78 -34.32
CA ARG A 148 -8.06 1.61 -35.18
C ARG A 148 -8.73 1.98 -36.51
N LYS A 149 -9.66 2.94 -36.52
CA LYS A 149 -10.36 3.40 -37.75
C LYS A 149 -9.50 4.27 -38.67
N THR A 150 -8.43 4.87 -38.14
CA THR A 150 -7.61 5.85 -38.86
C THR A 150 -6.19 5.38 -39.12
N ILE A 151 -5.78 4.22 -38.59
CA ILE A 151 -4.41 3.72 -38.63
C ILE A 151 -3.84 3.69 -40.06
N ASP A 152 -4.58 3.17 -41.03
CA ASP A 152 -4.11 3.05 -42.42
C ASP A 152 -3.98 4.40 -43.15
N LYS A 153 -4.64 5.45 -42.64
CA LYS A 153 -4.67 6.79 -43.26
C LYS A 153 -3.56 7.71 -42.77
N LEU A 154 -2.93 7.37 -41.64
CA LEU A 154 -1.93 8.19 -40.99
C LEU A 154 -0.53 7.76 -41.41
N ASN A 155 0.37 8.72 -41.59
CA ASN A 155 1.79 8.42 -41.70
C ASN A 155 2.38 8.06 -40.31
N TYR A 156 3.64 7.60 -40.30
CA TYR A 156 4.30 7.15 -39.06
C TYR A 156 4.33 8.24 -37.97
N GLU A 157 4.77 9.46 -38.30
CA GLU A 157 4.87 10.57 -37.35
C GLU A 157 3.52 10.96 -36.74
N GLN A 158 2.46 10.95 -37.55
CA GLN A 158 1.11 11.22 -37.09
C GLN A 158 0.58 10.12 -36.16
N ARG A 159 0.91 8.84 -36.45
CA ARG A 159 0.55 7.73 -35.56
C ARG A 159 1.26 7.87 -34.23
N GLU A 160 2.57 8.10 -34.27
CA GLU A 160 3.40 8.27 -33.08
C GLU A 160 2.90 9.42 -32.22
N LYS A 161 2.68 10.60 -32.81
CA LYS A 161 2.15 11.75 -32.10
C LYS A 161 0.81 11.44 -31.41
N LYS A 162 -0.14 10.80 -32.12
CA LYS A 162 -1.44 10.44 -31.52
C LYS A 162 -1.31 9.44 -30.36
N ILE A 163 -0.39 8.48 -30.46
CA ILE A 163 -0.12 7.53 -29.37
C ILE A 163 0.43 8.29 -28.16
N GLN A 164 1.41 9.17 -28.36
CA GLN A 164 1.99 9.98 -27.29
C GLN A 164 0.96 10.91 -26.63
N ASP A 165 0.13 11.59 -27.44
CA ASP A 165 -0.96 12.45 -26.94
C ASP A 165 -1.97 11.63 -26.10
N THR A 166 -2.29 10.41 -26.53
CA THR A 166 -3.19 9.50 -25.79
C THR A 166 -2.56 9.07 -24.47
N LEU A 167 -1.29 8.65 -24.49
CA LEU A 167 -0.56 8.23 -23.29
C LEU A 167 -0.45 9.37 -22.27
N LYS A 168 -0.20 10.59 -22.74
CA LYS A 168 -0.15 11.78 -21.89
C LYS A 168 -1.48 12.05 -21.19
N ASN A 169 -2.61 11.97 -21.92
CA ASN A 169 -3.92 12.15 -21.29
C ASN A 169 -4.26 11.01 -20.32
N VAL A 170 -3.93 9.76 -20.66
CA VAL A 170 -4.10 8.62 -19.72
C VAL A 170 -3.27 8.84 -18.45
N TRP A 171 -2.06 9.40 -18.59
CA TRP A 171 -1.23 9.79 -17.47
C TRP A 171 -1.90 10.87 -16.60
N ASP A 172 -2.46 11.91 -17.20
CA ASP A 172 -3.20 12.96 -16.47
C ASP A 172 -4.42 12.40 -15.72
N HIS A 173 -5.15 11.47 -16.33
CA HIS A 173 -6.24 10.73 -15.67
C HIS A 173 -5.74 9.92 -14.47
N LYS A 174 -4.66 9.15 -14.63
CA LYS A 174 -4.05 8.37 -13.54
C LYS A 174 -3.62 9.29 -12.40
N LYS A 175 -2.91 10.37 -12.71
CA LYS A 175 -2.44 11.37 -11.75
C LYS A 175 -3.61 11.98 -10.95
N SER A 176 -4.69 12.39 -11.63
CA SER A 176 -5.89 12.90 -10.95
C SER A 176 -6.47 11.87 -9.97
N LEU A 177 -6.55 10.60 -10.37
CA LEU A 177 -7.04 9.52 -9.52
C LEU A 177 -6.18 9.31 -8.27
N ILE A 178 -4.85 9.35 -8.40
CA ILE A 178 -3.93 9.23 -7.26
C ILE A 178 -4.12 10.38 -6.28
N ILE A 179 -4.22 11.62 -6.79
CA ILE A 179 -4.47 12.81 -5.96
C ILE A 179 -5.80 12.68 -5.21
N ASP A 180 -6.85 12.19 -5.86
CA ASP A 180 -8.15 12.00 -5.22
C ASP A 180 -8.11 10.92 -4.13
N ILE A 181 -7.34 9.84 -4.34
CA ILE A 181 -7.13 8.79 -3.33
C ILE A 181 -6.38 9.35 -2.11
N ASP A 182 -5.33 10.15 -2.33
CA ASP A 182 -4.58 10.77 -1.24
C ASP A 182 -5.43 11.76 -0.44
N LYS A 183 -6.31 12.51 -1.12
CA LYS A 183 -7.31 13.37 -0.46
C LYS A 183 -8.33 12.55 0.32
N LEU A 184 -8.82 11.44 -0.26
CA LEU A 184 -9.79 10.56 0.40
C LEU A 184 -9.23 10.02 1.72
N MET A 185 -7.96 9.63 1.73
CA MET A 185 -7.26 9.17 2.94
C MET A 185 -7.18 10.23 4.04
N LYS A 186 -7.17 11.52 3.69
CA LYS A 186 -7.19 12.63 4.66
C LYS A 186 -8.61 12.91 5.14
N ALA A 187 -9.59 12.87 4.24
CA ALA A 187 -11.00 13.15 4.52
C ALA A 187 -11.71 12.02 5.30
N ASP A 188 -11.15 10.81 5.34
CA ASP A 188 -11.76 9.66 6.02
C ASP A 188 -11.74 9.72 7.56
N GLY A 189 -11.01 10.67 8.15
CA GLY A 189 -10.95 10.88 9.59
C GLY A 189 -10.16 9.83 10.38
N TYR A 190 -9.43 8.93 9.72
CA TYR A 190 -8.68 7.85 10.37
C TYR A 190 -7.16 8.07 10.42
N ASP A 191 -6.64 9.22 9.96
CA ASP A 191 -5.19 9.48 9.95
C ASP A 191 -4.56 9.41 11.35
N GLU A 192 -5.18 10.04 12.36
CA GLU A 192 -4.72 9.96 13.74
C GLU A 192 -4.80 8.54 14.32
N TRP A 193 -5.82 7.77 13.93
CA TRP A 193 -5.90 6.36 14.29
C TRP A 193 -4.75 5.55 13.68
N ARG A 194 -4.44 5.74 12.39
CA ARG A 194 -3.32 5.05 11.70
C ARG A 194 -1.99 5.36 12.38
N LYS A 195 -1.70 6.64 12.64
CA LYS A 195 -0.48 7.08 13.33
C LYS A 195 -0.36 6.45 14.72
N LYS A 196 -1.44 6.49 15.50
CA LYS A 196 -1.49 5.92 16.85
C LYS A 196 -1.29 4.40 16.82
N GLU A 197 -2.03 3.68 15.98
CA GLU A 197 -1.95 2.22 15.87
C GLU A 197 -0.56 1.77 15.40
N ALA A 198 0.03 2.45 14.41
CA ALA A 198 1.39 2.18 13.95
C ALA A 198 2.43 2.35 15.07
N LYS A 199 2.31 3.43 15.84
CA LYS A 199 3.17 3.69 17.00
C LYS A 199 2.99 2.62 18.07
N GLU A 200 1.76 2.31 18.46
CA GLU A 200 1.46 1.33 19.50
C GLU A 200 1.94 -0.09 19.12
N LEU A 201 1.77 -0.50 17.86
CA LEU A 201 2.29 -1.77 17.36
C LEU A 201 3.81 -1.81 17.37
N SER A 202 4.47 -0.73 16.91
CA SER A 202 5.94 -0.65 16.93
C SER A 202 6.44 -0.69 18.38
N ASP A 203 5.90 0.11 19.28
CA ASP A 203 6.29 0.16 20.69
C ASP A 203 6.11 -1.20 21.38
N LEU A 204 4.99 -1.88 21.15
CA LEU A 204 4.74 -3.23 21.66
C LEU A 204 5.82 -4.21 21.21
N VAL A 205 6.09 -4.27 19.90
CA VAL A 205 7.08 -5.18 19.32
C VAL A 205 8.49 -4.87 19.85
N GLN A 206 8.87 -3.60 19.90
CA GLN A 206 10.17 -3.18 20.45
C GLN A 206 10.31 -3.55 21.93
N ARG A 207 9.24 -3.44 22.74
CA ARG A 207 9.26 -3.91 24.14
C ARG A 207 9.43 -5.43 24.22
N ARG A 208 8.74 -6.21 23.37
CA ARG A 208 8.91 -7.67 23.31
C ARG A 208 10.34 -8.06 22.94
N PHE A 209 10.95 -7.36 21.97
CA PHE A 209 12.36 -7.56 21.61
C PHE A 209 13.32 -7.24 22.76
N ARG A 210 13.12 -6.11 23.46
CA ARG A 210 13.92 -5.77 24.64
C ARG A 210 13.78 -6.83 25.74
N HIS A 211 12.57 -7.32 25.99
CA HIS A 211 12.35 -8.37 27.00
C HIS A 211 13.07 -9.67 26.65
N LEU A 212 12.91 -10.18 25.42
CA LEU A 212 13.61 -11.38 24.94
C LEU A 212 15.14 -11.25 25.05
N GLN A 213 15.65 -10.08 24.68
CA GLN A 213 17.09 -9.86 24.61
C GLN A 213 17.72 -9.62 25.97
N ASN A 214 16.97 -9.24 27.01
CA ASN A 214 17.51 -8.89 28.32
C ASN A 214 16.99 -9.83 29.43
N PRO A 215 17.40 -11.10 29.44
CA PRO A 215 17.05 -12.01 30.52
C PRO A 215 17.69 -11.56 31.84
N SER A 216 17.06 -11.88 32.97
CA SER A 216 17.59 -11.55 34.30
C SER A 216 18.86 -12.33 34.66
N ASP A 217 18.99 -13.58 34.18
CA ASP A 217 20.17 -14.43 34.38
C ASP A 217 20.67 -14.97 33.03
N CYS A 218 21.72 -14.36 32.48
CA CYS A 218 22.31 -14.78 31.21
C CYS A 218 22.89 -16.20 31.25
N ASN A 219 23.28 -16.72 32.43
CA ASN A 219 23.83 -18.08 32.53
C ASN A 219 22.77 -19.16 32.41
N LYS A 220 21.49 -18.83 32.68
CA LYS A 220 20.34 -19.74 32.55
C LYS A 220 19.49 -19.47 31.32
N ALA A 221 19.64 -18.30 30.70
CA ALA A 221 18.90 -17.95 29.48
C ALA A 221 19.13 -18.97 28.35
N ARG A 222 18.08 -19.27 27.60
CA ARG A 222 18.18 -20.01 26.33
C ARG A 222 18.68 -19.06 25.26
N LYS A 223 19.61 -19.51 24.43
CA LYS A 223 20.35 -18.67 23.49
C LYS A 223 20.29 -19.24 22.09
N LEU A 224 20.26 -18.34 21.12
CA LEU A 224 20.47 -18.66 19.72
C LEU A 224 21.71 -17.88 19.25
N VAL A 225 22.70 -18.59 18.73
CA VAL A 225 23.97 -18.02 18.30
C VAL A 225 24.01 -17.95 16.78
N CYS A 226 24.34 -16.78 16.25
CA CYS A 226 24.42 -16.52 14.82
C CYS A 226 25.74 -15.80 14.49
N SER A 227 26.35 -16.11 13.34
CA SER A 227 27.61 -15.48 12.93
C SER A 227 27.37 -14.40 11.89
N LEU A 228 27.86 -13.18 12.14
CA LEU A 228 27.67 -12.04 11.23
C LEU A 228 28.38 -12.24 9.88
N ASN A 229 29.47 -13.01 9.86
CA ASN A 229 30.44 -13.07 8.76
C ASN A 229 30.02 -13.91 7.54
N LYS A 230 28.74 -13.87 7.16
CA LYS A 230 28.26 -14.48 5.91
C LYS A 230 29.04 -13.93 4.70
N GLY A 231 29.30 -14.81 3.72
CA GLY A 231 30.02 -14.58 2.46
C GLY A 231 29.39 -13.59 1.48
N CYS A 232 28.96 -12.41 1.93
CA CYS A 232 28.28 -11.42 1.10
C CYS A 232 28.45 -9.99 1.64
N GLY A 233 27.90 -9.00 0.94
CA GLY A 233 27.94 -7.58 1.36
C GLY A 233 27.02 -7.22 2.53
N PHE A 234 27.10 -5.97 2.98
CA PHE A 234 26.43 -5.43 4.18
C PHE A 234 24.95 -5.77 4.25
N GLY A 235 24.15 -5.40 3.24
CA GLY A 235 22.69 -5.66 3.25
C GLY A 235 22.35 -7.15 3.41
N CYS A 236 23.10 -8.04 2.75
CA CYS A 236 22.92 -9.48 2.90
C CYS A 236 23.32 -10.00 4.30
N GLN A 237 24.35 -9.43 4.92
CA GLN A 237 24.74 -9.77 6.30
C GLN A 237 23.71 -9.25 7.32
N ILE A 238 23.17 -8.05 7.11
CA ILE A 238 22.08 -7.50 7.93
C ILE A 238 20.84 -8.38 7.84
N HIS A 239 20.41 -8.78 6.64
CA HIS A 239 19.32 -9.75 6.51
C HIS A 239 19.65 -11.08 7.16
N HIS A 240 20.88 -11.59 7.08
CA HIS A 240 21.23 -12.81 7.80
C HIS A 240 20.98 -12.69 9.32
N ILE A 241 21.35 -11.57 9.94
CA ILE A 241 21.08 -11.35 11.37
C ILE A 241 19.59 -11.14 11.63
N THR A 242 18.86 -10.45 10.76
CA THR A 242 17.39 -10.30 10.85
C THR A 242 16.69 -11.66 10.84
N TYR A 243 17.07 -12.55 9.93
CA TYR A 243 16.60 -13.94 9.90
C TYR A 243 16.89 -14.65 11.24
N CYS A 244 18.13 -14.54 11.74
CA CYS A 244 18.50 -15.13 13.02
C CYS A 244 17.67 -14.57 14.19
N PHE A 245 17.36 -13.29 14.18
CA PHE A 245 16.53 -12.63 15.20
C PHE A 245 15.09 -13.13 15.15
N LEU A 246 14.50 -13.30 13.97
CA LEU A 246 13.15 -13.83 13.81
C LEU A 246 13.02 -15.25 14.38
N VAL A 247 14.01 -16.11 14.08
CA VAL A 247 14.05 -17.48 14.62
C VAL A 247 14.28 -17.47 16.13
N ALA A 248 15.16 -16.59 16.64
CA ALA A 248 15.40 -16.42 18.07
C ALA A 248 14.13 -15.97 18.80
N TYR A 249 13.40 -15.01 18.24
CA TYR A 249 12.13 -14.52 18.74
C TYR A 249 11.04 -15.60 18.76
N GLY A 250 10.92 -16.37 17.67
CA GLY A 250 9.96 -17.46 17.57
C GLY A 250 10.26 -18.65 18.49
N THR A 251 11.52 -18.85 18.88
CA THR A 251 11.96 -19.97 19.73
C THR A 251 12.21 -19.57 21.20
N GLU A 252 11.91 -18.32 21.56
CA GLU A 252 12.12 -17.75 22.90
C GLU A 252 13.57 -17.90 23.36
N ARG A 253 14.51 -17.55 22.48
CA ARG A 253 15.95 -17.60 22.73
C ARG A 253 16.55 -16.21 22.55
N THR A 254 17.36 -15.76 23.52
CA THR A 254 18.14 -14.53 23.37
C THR A 254 19.13 -14.70 22.21
N LEU A 255 19.08 -13.81 21.23
CA LEU A 255 20.03 -13.79 20.12
C LEU A 255 21.38 -13.27 20.59
N ILE A 256 22.43 -14.05 20.32
CA ILE A 256 23.83 -13.68 20.50
C ILE A 256 24.50 -13.70 19.13
N ILE A 257 25.07 -12.57 18.72
CA ILE A 257 25.81 -12.48 17.45
C ILE A 257 27.32 -12.62 17.69
N ARG A 258 27.98 -13.41 16.85
CA ARG A 258 29.45 -13.45 16.76
C ARG A 258 29.87 -12.46 15.68
N SER A 259 30.28 -11.27 16.12
CA SER A 259 30.62 -10.12 15.26
C SER A 259 32.13 -9.87 15.12
N LYS A 260 32.98 -10.40 16.02
CA LYS A 260 34.44 -10.18 15.95
C LYS A 260 35.04 -10.64 14.62
N GLY A 261 36.02 -9.89 14.13
CA GLY A 261 36.64 -10.15 12.83
C GLY A 261 35.70 -9.87 11.66
N TRP A 262 34.74 -8.94 11.84
CA TRP A 262 33.83 -8.57 10.77
C TRP A 262 34.57 -7.89 9.63
N ARG A 263 34.25 -8.30 8.40
CA ARG A 263 34.93 -7.81 7.19
C ARG A 263 34.82 -6.30 6.98
N TYR A 264 33.76 -5.69 7.49
CA TYR A 264 33.57 -4.24 7.40
C TYR A 264 34.25 -3.47 8.53
N HIS A 265 34.37 -4.07 9.72
CA HIS A 265 35.01 -3.47 10.88
C HIS A 265 35.48 -4.56 11.85
N LYS A 266 36.79 -4.69 12.09
CA LYS A 266 37.36 -5.85 12.81
C LYS A 266 36.86 -5.99 14.25
N ASP A 267 36.56 -4.86 14.91
CA ASP A 267 36.07 -4.85 16.30
C ASP A 267 34.63 -5.39 16.43
N GLY A 268 33.92 -5.55 15.32
CA GLY A 268 32.60 -6.17 15.27
C GLY A 268 31.45 -5.18 15.23
N TRP A 269 30.29 -5.62 15.72
CA TRP A 269 29.00 -4.94 15.58
C TRP A 269 28.92 -3.69 16.44
N GLU A 270 29.43 -3.81 17.67
CA GLU A 270 29.34 -2.82 18.72
C GLU A 270 30.15 -1.55 18.45
N SER A 271 31.03 -1.57 17.43
CA SER A 271 31.72 -0.36 16.97
C SER A 271 30.79 0.63 16.27
N VAL A 272 29.62 0.19 15.79
CA VAL A 272 28.70 1.02 15.00
C VAL A 272 27.28 1.01 15.57
N PHE A 273 26.80 -0.15 15.98
CA PHE A 273 25.44 -0.33 16.49
C PHE A 273 25.47 -0.66 17.99
N LYS A 274 24.39 -0.35 18.70
CA LYS A 274 24.23 -0.72 20.11
C LYS A 274 24.23 -2.25 20.24
N PRO A 275 24.73 -2.79 21.36
CA PRO A 275 24.66 -4.23 21.60
C PRO A 275 23.21 -4.71 21.57
N LEU A 276 23.03 -5.94 21.09
CA LEU A 276 21.71 -6.56 20.99
C LEU A 276 21.08 -6.84 22.36
N SER A 277 21.88 -6.87 23.43
CA SER A 277 21.47 -7.12 24.81
C SER A 277 22.36 -6.32 25.75
N GLU A 278 21.78 -5.77 26.80
CA GLU A 278 22.49 -5.09 27.89
C GLU A 278 22.86 -6.09 29.00
N THR A 279 22.08 -7.17 29.18
CA THR A 279 22.27 -8.13 30.28
C THR A 279 22.86 -9.48 29.84
N CYS A 280 22.86 -9.81 28.56
CA CYS A 280 23.28 -11.11 28.07
C CYS A 280 23.99 -11.08 26.72
N VAL A 281 25.33 -11.03 26.78
CA VAL A 281 26.22 -11.04 25.60
C VAL A 281 27.06 -12.33 25.49
N SER A 282 26.99 -13.20 26.50
CA SER A 282 27.82 -14.41 26.58
C SER A 282 27.21 -15.59 25.83
N THR A 283 28.04 -16.32 25.10
CA THR A 283 27.66 -17.57 24.42
C THR A 283 27.69 -18.81 25.33
N ILE A 284 28.13 -18.68 26.59
CA ILE A 284 28.29 -19.79 27.54
C ILE A 284 26.92 -20.39 27.88
N GLY A 285 26.83 -21.71 27.94
CA GLY A 285 25.67 -22.42 28.47
C GLY A 285 26.02 -23.86 28.85
N ALA A 286 25.15 -24.51 29.61
CA ALA A 286 25.32 -25.89 30.07
C ALA A 286 25.26 -26.92 28.92
N SER A 287 24.58 -26.60 27.83
CA SER A 287 24.43 -27.50 26.68
C SER A 287 24.35 -26.76 25.35
N HIS A 288 24.96 -27.35 24.32
CA HIS A 288 25.09 -26.78 22.99
C HIS A 288 24.60 -27.76 21.92
N ALA A 289 24.01 -27.24 20.84
CA ALA A 289 23.73 -27.98 19.63
C ALA A 289 23.71 -27.07 18.39
N ASN A 290 23.82 -27.66 17.21
CA ASN A 290 23.51 -26.98 15.95
C ASN A 290 22.02 -27.13 15.64
N TRP A 291 21.46 -26.18 14.88
CA TRP A 291 20.09 -26.26 14.37
C TRP A 291 19.82 -27.60 13.64
N PRO A 292 18.62 -28.21 13.77
CA PRO A 292 17.47 -27.74 14.56
C PRO A 292 17.67 -27.82 16.07
N GLY A 293 18.61 -28.66 16.52
CA GLY A 293 18.77 -28.99 17.93
C GLY A 293 17.50 -29.62 18.52
N ASP A 294 17.55 -29.98 19.80
CA ASP A 294 16.35 -30.30 20.56
C ASP A 294 16.00 -29.12 21.50
N SER A 295 14.75 -29.07 21.95
CA SER A 295 14.25 -27.97 22.80
C SER A 295 14.94 -27.90 24.17
N SER A 296 15.54 -28.99 24.67
CA SER A 296 16.25 -29.04 25.95
C SER A 296 17.63 -28.37 25.90
N LYS A 297 18.20 -28.17 24.71
CA LYS A 297 19.51 -27.51 24.57
C LYS A 297 19.42 -26.04 24.92
N GLN A 298 20.34 -25.57 25.75
CA GLN A 298 20.36 -24.18 26.18
C GLN A 298 20.83 -23.26 25.06
N VAL A 299 21.87 -23.64 24.31
CA VAL A 299 22.46 -22.82 23.25
C VAL A 299 22.35 -23.53 21.91
N ILE A 300 21.71 -22.88 20.94
CA ILE A 300 21.58 -23.40 19.56
C ILE A 300 22.35 -22.52 18.60
N SER A 301 23.23 -23.10 17.78
CA SER A 301 23.90 -22.41 16.69
C SER A 301 23.06 -22.50 15.41
N LEU A 302 22.65 -21.36 14.86
CA LEU A 302 21.86 -21.29 13.63
C LEU A 302 22.78 -20.99 12.43
N PRO A 303 22.78 -21.83 11.38
CA PRO A 303 23.57 -21.57 10.18
C PRO A 303 22.93 -20.51 9.29
N ILE A 304 23.63 -20.14 8.21
CA ILE A 304 23.06 -19.30 7.15
C ILE A 304 21.84 -19.98 6.52
N VAL A 305 20.89 -19.17 6.06
CA VAL A 305 19.61 -19.63 5.49
C VAL A 305 19.78 -20.58 4.29
N ASP A 306 20.90 -20.48 3.58
CA ASP A 306 21.24 -21.33 2.44
C ASP A 306 21.48 -22.79 2.84
N ASN A 307 21.95 -23.03 4.07
CA ASN A 307 22.34 -24.34 4.59
C ASN A 307 21.44 -24.82 5.74
N VAL A 308 20.39 -24.07 6.10
CA VAL A 308 19.53 -24.42 7.23
C VAL A 308 18.52 -25.51 6.83
N TYR A 309 18.54 -26.61 7.58
CA TYR A 309 17.55 -27.68 7.43
C TYR A 309 17.19 -28.30 8.79
N PRO A 310 15.90 -28.58 9.05
CA PRO A 310 14.73 -28.11 8.30
C PRO A 310 14.66 -26.57 8.32
N LYS A 311 14.01 -25.98 7.32
CA LYS A 311 13.79 -24.52 7.29
C LYS A 311 12.99 -24.09 8.52
N PRO A 312 13.42 -23.07 9.28
CA PRO A 312 12.67 -22.58 10.42
C PRO A 312 11.28 -22.12 10.01
N ARG A 313 10.29 -22.35 10.89
CA ARG A 313 8.93 -21.81 10.68
C ARG A 313 8.88 -20.30 10.88
N PHE A 314 9.66 -19.80 11.83
CA PHE A 314 9.71 -18.40 12.26
C PHE A 314 10.70 -17.58 11.42
N GLN A 315 10.57 -17.65 10.09
CA GLN A 315 11.37 -16.86 9.16
C GLN A 315 10.45 -16.29 8.07
N PRO A 316 10.90 -15.27 7.31
CA PRO A 316 10.12 -14.70 6.22
C PRO A 316 9.56 -15.79 5.28
N PRO A 317 8.31 -15.68 4.83
CA PRO A 317 7.43 -14.52 4.95
C PRO A 317 6.50 -14.52 6.17
N SER A 318 6.77 -15.34 7.19
CA SER A 318 5.89 -15.48 8.35
C SER A 318 5.77 -14.17 9.16
N VAL A 319 4.56 -13.86 9.60
CA VAL A 319 4.20 -12.72 10.48
C VAL A 319 3.52 -13.25 11.76
N PRO A 320 3.73 -12.62 12.94
CA PRO A 320 3.03 -13.01 14.17
C PRO A 320 1.51 -12.98 14.02
N ALA A 321 0.86 -14.12 14.24
CA ALA A 321 -0.59 -14.28 14.08
C ALA A 321 -1.41 -13.38 15.02
N ASP A 322 -0.88 -13.04 16.20
CA ASP A 322 -1.51 -12.10 17.13
C ASP A 322 -1.49 -10.65 16.62
N LEU A 323 -0.58 -10.32 15.70
CA LEU A 323 -0.45 -9.00 15.09
C LEU A 323 -1.05 -8.93 13.68
N ALA A 324 -1.19 -10.07 12.99
CA ALA A 324 -1.60 -10.14 11.58
C ALA A 324 -2.88 -9.34 11.30
N SER A 325 -3.96 -9.56 12.06
CA SER A 325 -5.24 -8.87 11.83
C SER A 325 -5.20 -7.36 12.08
N ARG A 326 -4.30 -6.88 12.95
CA ARG A 326 -4.06 -5.45 13.18
C ARG A 326 -3.24 -4.86 12.04
N LEU A 327 -2.21 -5.58 11.61
CA LEU A 327 -1.35 -5.17 10.50
C LEU A 327 -2.08 -5.15 9.17
N GLU A 328 -2.95 -6.12 8.88
CA GLU A 328 -3.76 -6.13 7.65
C GLU A 328 -4.71 -4.94 7.55
N LYS A 329 -5.13 -4.37 8.69
CA LYS A 329 -5.94 -3.14 8.72
C LYS A 329 -5.11 -1.87 8.55
N LEU A 330 -3.83 -1.92 8.93
CA LEU A 330 -2.95 -0.75 8.99
C LEU A 330 -2.05 -0.62 7.75
N HIS A 331 -1.52 -1.73 7.24
CA HIS A 331 -0.35 -1.74 6.37
C HIS A 331 -0.53 -2.66 5.16
N GLY A 332 -0.24 -2.16 3.96
CA GLY A 332 -0.42 -2.91 2.70
C GLY A 332 0.52 -4.10 2.48
N HIS A 333 1.55 -4.31 3.33
CA HIS A 333 2.46 -5.46 3.24
C HIS A 333 3.04 -5.83 4.62
N PRO A 334 2.30 -6.59 5.45
CA PRO A 334 2.66 -6.88 6.85
C PRO A 334 4.03 -7.52 7.07
N LEU A 335 4.53 -8.30 6.11
CA LEU A 335 5.87 -8.90 6.18
C LEU A 335 6.98 -7.83 6.25
N VAL A 336 6.92 -6.83 5.36
CA VAL A 336 7.96 -5.80 5.28
C VAL A 336 7.96 -4.97 6.56
N TRP A 337 6.77 -4.67 7.10
CA TRP A 337 6.66 -4.02 8.40
C TRP A 337 7.34 -4.83 9.51
N TRP A 338 7.08 -6.15 9.55
CA TRP A 338 7.65 -7.05 10.56
C TRP A 338 9.18 -7.10 10.48
N VAL A 339 9.73 -7.23 9.26
CA VAL A 339 11.18 -7.16 9.01
C VAL A 339 11.74 -5.79 9.41
N GLY A 340 11.03 -4.70 9.07
CA GLY A 340 11.40 -3.33 9.44
C GLY A 340 11.51 -3.12 10.95
N GLN A 341 10.61 -3.72 11.75
CA GLN A 341 10.72 -3.66 13.22
C GLN A 341 11.97 -4.36 13.75
N VAL A 342 12.36 -5.49 13.16
CA VAL A 342 13.60 -6.19 13.54
C VAL A 342 14.82 -5.33 13.20
N LEU A 343 14.85 -4.74 12.00
CA LEU A 343 15.93 -3.82 11.60
C LEU A 343 16.02 -2.60 12.50
N LYS A 344 14.88 -2.00 12.88
CA LYS A 344 14.82 -0.90 13.86
C LYS A 344 15.49 -1.25 15.18
N TYR A 345 15.35 -2.51 15.63
CA TYR A 345 15.98 -2.98 16.86
C TYR A 345 17.47 -3.28 16.67
N LEU A 346 17.84 -3.96 15.57
CA LEU A 346 19.22 -4.31 15.30
C LEU A 346 20.06 -3.05 15.06
N MET A 347 19.66 -2.21 14.11
CA MET A 347 20.45 -1.08 13.62
C MET A 347 20.35 0.17 14.49
N ARG A 348 20.12 0.04 15.81
CA ARG A 348 20.17 1.15 16.76
C ARG A 348 21.60 1.71 16.75
N PRO A 349 21.84 2.96 16.33
CA PRO A 349 23.19 3.48 16.18
C PRO A 349 23.83 3.76 17.54
N GLN A 350 25.15 3.61 17.62
CA GLN A 350 25.94 4.20 18.70
C GLN A 350 25.88 5.73 18.65
N GLU A 351 26.17 6.40 19.76
CA GLU A 351 26.04 7.87 19.84
C GLU A 351 26.97 8.61 18.85
N HIS A 352 28.16 8.08 18.58
CA HIS A 352 29.04 8.66 17.57
C HIS A 352 28.50 8.49 16.14
N VAL A 353 27.92 7.33 15.82
CA VAL A 353 27.26 7.09 14.52
C VAL A 353 26.04 7.98 14.36
N LYS A 354 25.24 8.17 15.41
CA LYS A 354 24.11 9.10 15.38
C LYS A 354 24.56 10.52 15.01
N ARG A 355 25.64 11.03 15.64
CA ARG A 355 26.21 12.33 15.27
C ARG A 355 26.69 12.36 13.82
N THR A 356 27.33 11.30 13.34
CA THR A 356 27.75 11.18 11.95
C THR A 356 26.57 11.27 10.98
N LEU A 357 25.45 10.59 11.28
CA LEU A 357 24.24 10.63 10.45
C LEU A 357 23.62 12.03 10.39
N GLU A 358 23.51 12.71 11.54
CA GLU A 358 22.99 14.08 11.59
C GLU A 358 23.92 15.07 10.87
N ASN A 359 25.23 14.97 11.05
CA ASN A 359 26.21 15.78 10.33
C ASN A 359 26.15 15.54 8.82
N ALA A 360 25.93 14.30 8.38
CA ALA A 360 25.79 13.98 6.97
C ALA A 360 24.51 14.61 6.38
N LYS A 361 23.38 14.55 7.09
CA LYS A 361 22.13 15.23 6.70
C LYS A 361 22.34 16.73 6.54
N GLU A 362 22.98 17.37 7.52
CA GLU A 362 23.23 18.81 7.51
C GLU A 362 24.17 19.20 6.37
N LYS A 363 25.31 18.50 6.22
CA LYS A 363 26.30 18.75 5.16
C LYS A 363 25.69 18.61 3.76
N LEU A 364 24.81 17.63 3.56
CA LEU A 364 24.15 17.37 2.29
C LEU A 364 22.94 18.27 2.04
N GLY A 365 22.53 19.10 3.01
CA GLY A 365 21.34 19.93 2.90
C GLY A 365 20.05 19.10 2.75
N PHE A 366 19.99 17.92 3.39
CA PHE A 366 18.89 16.98 3.23
C PHE A 366 17.57 17.59 3.71
N LYS A 367 16.63 17.83 2.77
CA LYS A 367 15.34 18.50 3.01
C LYS A 367 14.23 17.83 2.22
N LYS A 368 13.02 17.83 2.77
CA LYS A 368 11.81 17.29 2.13
C LYS A 368 11.08 18.37 1.31
N PRO A 369 10.28 18.00 0.29
CA PRO A 369 10.12 16.64 -0.24
C PRO A 369 11.35 16.18 -1.03
N ILE A 370 11.70 14.90 -0.89
CA ILE A 370 12.87 14.30 -1.52
C ILE A 370 12.62 12.85 -1.93
N VAL A 371 13.10 12.49 -3.14
CA VAL A 371 13.07 11.11 -3.63
C VAL A 371 14.45 10.49 -3.48
N GLY A 372 14.51 9.32 -2.85
CA GLY A 372 15.72 8.51 -2.77
C GLY A 372 15.87 7.69 -4.04
N VAL A 373 17.03 7.76 -4.68
CA VAL A 373 17.37 6.95 -5.85
C VAL A 373 18.61 6.14 -5.51
N HIS A 374 18.52 4.81 -5.65
CA HIS A 374 19.65 3.92 -5.44
C HIS A 374 19.99 3.20 -6.75
N VAL A 375 21.12 3.57 -7.33
CA VAL A 375 21.65 2.98 -8.57
C VAL A 375 22.78 2.02 -8.24
N ARG A 376 22.59 0.74 -8.57
CA ARG A 376 23.58 -0.30 -8.31
C ARG A 376 24.16 -0.80 -9.63
N ARG A 377 25.47 -0.65 -9.82
CA ARG A 377 26.17 -1.08 -11.05
C ARG A 377 27.19 -2.18 -10.76
N THR A 378 28.39 -1.75 -10.35
CA THR A 378 29.68 -2.47 -10.40
C THR A 378 29.62 -3.99 -10.60
N ASP A 379 29.63 -4.78 -9.52
CA ASP A 379 29.70 -6.25 -9.54
C ASP A 379 28.38 -6.96 -9.81
N LYS A 380 27.26 -6.21 -9.88
CA LYS A 380 25.91 -6.76 -10.02
C LYS A 380 25.46 -6.84 -11.46
N VAL A 381 25.94 -5.92 -12.32
CA VAL A 381 25.60 -5.92 -13.74
C VAL A 381 26.18 -7.18 -14.40
N GLY A 382 25.30 -7.99 -14.99
CA GLY A 382 25.66 -9.20 -15.72
C GLY A 382 25.79 -10.47 -14.87
N THR A 383 25.58 -10.39 -13.55
CA THR A 383 25.57 -11.55 -12.64
C THR A 383 24.23 -11.69 -11.94
N GLU A 384 23.79 -10.62 -11.26
CA GLU A 384 22.60 -10.63 -10.39
C GLU A 384 21.54 -9.60 -10.82
N ALA A 385 21.91 -8.60 -11.63
CA ALA A 385 20.99 -7.58 -12.13
C ALA A 385 21.39 -7.09 -13.52
N ALA A 386 20.45 -6.42 -14.20
CA ALA A 386 20.70 -5.72 -15.46
C ALA A 386 21.31 -4.32 -15.22
N TYR A 387 21.96 -3.78 -16.23
CA TYR A 387 22.32 -2.36 -16.25
C TYR A 387 21.06 -1.54 -16.52
N HIS A 388 20.82 -0.51 -15.70
CA HIS A 388 19.80 0.50 -15.92
C HIS A 388 20.44 1.87 -16.01
N ASP A 389 20.07 2.64 -17.03
CA ASP A 389 20.54 4.03 -17.15
C ASP A 389 19.82 4.93 -16.13
N ILE A 390 20.43 6.05 -15.74
CA ILE A 390 19.82 6.96 -14.76
C ILE A 390 18.46 7.48 -15.25
N ASP A 391 18.28 7.59 -16.55
CA ASP A 391 17.05 8.09 -17.16
C ASP A 391 15.84 7.20 -16.81
N GLU A 392 16.02 5.88 -16.68
CA GLU A 392 14.94 4.95 -16.29
C GLU A 392 14.46 5.21 -14.86
N TYR A 393 15.38 5.51 -13.94
CA TYR A 393 15.04 5.88 -12.56
C TYR A 393 14.33 7.24 -12.54
N MET A 394 14.85 8.21 -13.29
CA MET A 394 14.34 9.58 -13.29
C MET A 394 12.94 9.70 -13.88
N VAL A 395 12.51 8.79 -14.76
CA VAL A 395 11.09 8.68 -15.17
C VAL A 395 10.20 8.45 -13.95
N LYS A 396 10.57 7.57 -13.02
CA LYS A 396 9.77 7.30 -11.81
C LYS A 396 9.81 8.47 -10.83
N VAL A 397 10.95 9.17 -10.75
CA VAL A 397 11.10 10.39 -9.95
C VAL A 397 10.18 11.50 -10.46
N GLU A 398 10.17 11.76 -11.76
CA GLU A 398 9.28 12.74 -12.40
C GLU A 398 7.82 12.39 -12.11
N GLN A 399 7.44 11.13 -12.32
CA GLN A 399 6.09 10.62 -12.04
C GLN A 399 5.64 10.91 -10.60
N TYR A 400 6.50 10.66 -9.60
CA TYR A 400 6.18 10.96 -8.20
C TYR A 400 5.97 12.46 -7.97
N PHE A 401 6.88 13.33 -8.42
CA PHE A 401 6.73 14.78 -8.24
C PHE A 401 5.51 15.34 -9.00
N ASP A 402 5.17 14.74 -10.13
CA ASP A 402 3.97 15.07 -10.91
C ASP A 402 2.66 14.61 -10.25
N GLU A 403 2.71 13.71 -9.28
CA GLU A 403 1.56 13.28 -8.49
C GLU A 403 1.38 14.11 -7.19
N LEU A 404 2.37 14.90 -6.76
CA LEU A 404 2.26 15.71 -5.54
C LEU A 404 1.36 16.95 -5.68
N GLU A 405 0.53 17.24 -4.68
CA GLU A 405 -0.22 18.49 -4.56
C GLU A 405 -0.15 19.06 -3.11
N PRO A 406 0.31 20.31 -2.91
CA PRO A 406 0.83 21.24 -3.93
C PRO A 406 2.18 20.80 -4.52
N LYS A 407 2.50 21.32 -5.71
CA LYS A 407 3.81 21.10 -6.33
C LYS A 407 4.92 21.74 -5.51
N PRO A 408 6.02 21.02 -5.22
CA PRO A 408 7.15 21.64 -4.53
C PRO A 408 7.88 22.62 -5.44
N GLU A 409 8.33 23.74 -4.86
CA GLU A 409 9.17 24.72 -5.56
C GLU A 409 10.50 24.12 -6.03
N VAL A 410 11.05 23.18 -5.26
CA VAL A 410 12.31 22.50 -5.55
C VAL A 410 12.10 20.99 -5.50
N ARG A 411 12.41 20.31 -6.61
CA ARG A 411 12.40 18.85 -6.72
C ARG A 411 13.77 18.29 -6.35
N ARG A 412 13.85 17.55 -5.24
CA ARG A 412 15.11 17.03 -4.70
C ARG A 412 15.25 15.54 -4.92
N VAL A 413 16.46 15.11 -5.26
CA VAL A 413 16.82 13.69 -5.38
C VAL A 413 18.03 13.41 -4.53
N PHE A 414 17.91 12.50 -3.56
CA PHE A 414 19.08 11.92 -2.90
C PHE A 414 19.52 10.69 -3.71
N LEU A 415 20.76 10.70 -4.21
CA LEU A 415 21.28 9.69 -5.11
C LEU A 415 22.44 8.92 -4.45
N ALA A 416 22.16 7.66 -4.09
CA ALA A 416 23.14 6.71 -3.60
C ALA A 416 23.58 5.77 -4.74
N SER A 417 24.89 5.56 -4.89
CA SER A 417 25.43 4.76 -5.98
C SER A 417 26.81 4.20 -5.61
N ASP A 418 27.15 3.04 -6.17
CA ASP A 418 28.51 2.48 -6.15
C ASP A 418 29.37 2.93 -7.35
N ASP A 419 28.80 3.76 -8.23
CA ASP A 419 29.45 4.39 -9.37
C ASP A 419 29.33 5.93 -9.25
N PRO A 420 30.43 6.65 -8.97
CA PRO A 420 30.41 8.09 -8.79
C PRO A 420 30.02 8.85 -10.07
N LYS A 421 30.18 8.24 -11.26
CA LYS A 421 29.81 8.87 -12.53
C LYS A 421 28.30 9.04 -12.68
N VAL A 422 27.49 8.24 -11.98
CA VAL A 422 26.03 8.37 -12.00
C VAL A 422 25.61 9.72 -11.42
N ILE A 423 26.25 10.14 -10.33
CA ILE A 423 25.92 11.40 -9.64
C ILE A 423 26.27 12.59 -10.52
N THR A 424 27.45 12.58 -11.15
CA THR A 424 27.84 13.67 -12.07
C THR A 424 26.97 13.69 -13.33
N THR A 425 26.61 12.52 -13.87
CA THR A 425 25.71 12.42 -15.02
C THR A 425 24.31 12.95 -14.70
N ALA A 426 23.75 12.58 -13.54
CA ALA A 426 22.44 13.05 -13.10
C ALA A 426 22.41 14.58 -12.96
N ARG A 427 23.43 15.17 -12.34
CA ARG A 427 23.57 16.64 -12.21
C ARG A 427 23.57 17.35 -13.56
N ASN A 428 24.24 16.76 -14.56
CA ASN A 428 24.34 17.36 -15.90
C ASN A 428 23.04 17.23 -16.70
N ARG A 429 22.34 16.08 -16.61
CA ARG A 429 21.13 15.82 -17.40
C ARG A 429 19.85 16.41 -16.79
N TYR A 430 19.81 16.57 -15.47
CA TYR A 430 18.61 16.97 -14.73
C TYR A 430 18.84 18.26 -13.94
N SER A 431 19.17 19.34 -14.65
CA SER A 431 19.46 20.65 -14.02
C SER A 431 18.25 21.31 -13.35
N ASN A 432 17.04 20.84 -13.64
CA ASN A 432 15.79 21.24 -12.97
C ASN A 432 15.57 20.53 -11.63
N TYR A 433 16.45 19.59 -11.26
CA TYR A 433 16.43 18.88 -9.99
C TYR A 433 17.63 19.28 -9.13
N GLU A 434 17.41 19.33 -7.81
CA GLU A 434 18.50 19.41 -6.85
C GLU A 434 19.02 17.99 -6.56
N ILE A 435 20.12 17.60 -7.22
CA ILE A 435 20.74 16.27 -7.08
C ILE A 435 21.75 16.26 -5.92
N ILE A 436 21.33 15.65 -4.81
CA ILE A 436 22.09 15.49 -3.57
C ILE A 436 22.78 14.13 -3.59
N GLY A 437 24.10 14.11 -3.43
CA GLY A 437 24.90 12.89 -3.39
C GLY A 437 26.39 13.22 -3.34
N ASP A 438 27.18 12.39 -2.68
CA ASP A 438 28.62 12.62 -2.53
C ASP A 438 29.41 11.62 -3.40
N PRO A 439 30.03 12.07 -4.52
CA PRO A 439 30.85 11.19 -5.36
C PRO A 439 32.01 10.54 -4.61
N GLU A 440 32.55 11.17 -3.55
CA GLU A 440 33.62 10.58 -2.76
C GLU A 440 33.11 9.37 -1.97
N ILE A 441 31.92 9.47 -1.38
CA ILE A 441 31.25 8.36 -0.69
C ILE A 441 30.97 7.22 -1.69
N ALA A 442 30.45 7.53 -2.87
CA ALA A 442 30.20 6.55 -3.93
C ALA A 442 31.48 5.80 -4.35
N GLU A 443 32.63 6.48 -4.39
CA GLU A 443 33.92 5.84 -4.71
C GLU A 443 34.34 4.83 -3.63
N THR A 444 34.05 5.09 -2.35
CA THR A 444 34.35 4.14 -1.26
C THR A 444 33.54 2.84 -1.34
N ALA A 445 32.37 2.86 -1.99
CA ALA A 445 31.50 1.69 -2.17
C ALA A 445 31.93 0.76 -3.33
N SER A 446 32.91 1.20 -4.14
CA SER A 446 33.51 0.41 -5.22
C SER A 446 34.12 -0.89 -4.71
N VAL A 447 34.14 -1.93 -5.55
CA VAL A 447 34.58 -3.29 -5.19
C VAL A 447 35.97 -3.31 -4.52
N ALA A 448 36.88 -2.42 -4.94
CA ALA A 448 38.24 -2.35 -4.41
C ALA A 448 38.33 -1.79 -2.99
N LYS A 449 37.39 -0.92 -2.57
CA LYS A 449 37.45 -0.19 -1.28
C LYS A 449 36.34 -0.59 -0.30
N ARG A 450 35.41 -1.45 -0.73
CA ARG A 450 34.15 -1.77 -0.04
C ARG A 450 34.28 -2.34 1.37
N TYR A 451 35.39 -3.00 1.71
CA TYR A 451 35.59 -3.63 3.02
C TYR A 451 36.55 -2.82 3.89
N SER A 452 36.06 -1.65 4.30
CA SER A 452 36.78 -0.68 5.13
C SER A 452 35.81 0.07 6.03
N ASP A 453 36.33 0.68 7.10
CA ASP A 453 35.54 1.47 8.06
C ASP A 453 34.83 2.65 7.37
N SER A 454 35.50 3.32 6.42
CA SER A 454 34.92 4.42 5.66
C SER A 454 33.78 3.96 4.74
N SER A 455 33.93 2.80 4.09
CA SER A 455 32.86 2.23 3.26
C SER A 455 31.67 1.76 4.11
N LEU A 456 31.93 1.21 5.31
CA LEU A 456 30.87 0.85 6.26
C LEU A 456 30.07 2.08 6.69
N GLN A 457 30.76 3.17 7.04
CA GLN A 457 30.11 4.43 7.38
C GLN A 457 29.29 4.98 6.19
N GLY A 458 29.85 4.95 4.98
CA GLY A 458 29.19 5.39 3.75
C GLY A 458 27.89 4.64 3.49
N ILE A 459 27.92 3.30 3.50
CA ILE A 459 26.72 2.50 3.23
C ILE A 459 25.64 2.67 4.31
N ILE A 460 26.01 2.91 5.56
CA ILE A 460 25.06 3.19 6.64
C ILE A 460 24.40 4.55 6.44
N ILE A 461 25.17 5.58 6.05
CA ILE A 461 24.61 6.90 5.70
C ILE A 461 23.65 6.76 4.52
N ASP A 462 24.05 6.08 3.44
CA ASP A 462 23.21 5.91 2.25
C ASP A 462 21.90 5.21 2.59
N ILE A 463 21.94 4.07 3.28
CA ILE A 463 20.73 3.34 3.69
C ILE A 463 19.83 4.21 4.59
N HIS A 464 20.42 4.92 5.54
CA HIS A 464 19.70 5.78 6.46
C HIS A 464 18.97 6.90 5.70
N LEU A 465 19.67 7.63 4.84
CA LEU A 465 19.10 8.73 4.06
C LEU A 465 18.07 8.24 3.03
N LEU A 466 18.32 7.12 2.36
CA LEU A 466 17.34 6.48 1.47
C LEU A 466 16.05 6.12 2.23
N SER A 467 16.16 5.59 3.45
CA SER A 467 15.01 5.19 4.25
C SER A 467 14.16 6.36 4.78
N GLU A 468 14.75 7.55 4.90
CA GLU A 468 14.06 8.77 5.32
C GLU A 468 13.43 9.57 4.16
N CYS A 469 13.74 9.22 2.91
CA CYS A 469 13.14 9.84 1.73
C CYS A 469 11.63 9.59 1.66
N ASP A 470 10.90 10.47 0.94
CA ASP A 470 9.45 10.38 0.84
C ASP A 470 8.98 9.29 -0.12
N TYR A 471 9.86 8.92 -1.06
CA TYR A 471 9.68 7.87 -2.05
C TYR A 471 11.03 7.26 -2.42
N LEU A 472 11.07 5.98 -2.80
CA LEU A 472 12.29 5.25 -3.14
C LEU A 472 12.24 4.70 -4.57
N VAL A 473 13.21 5.04 -5.42
CA VAL A 473 13.35 4.45 -6.76
C VAL A 473 14.65 3.66 -6.83
N CYS A 474 14.58 2.37 -7.12
CA CYS A 474 15.75 1.52 -7.10
C CYS A 474 15.56 0.22 -7.89
N THR A 475 16.52 -0.70 -7.73
CA THR A 475 16.37 -2.11 -8.06
C THR A 475 16.22 -2.94 -6.78
N PHE A 476 15.12 -3.68 -6.65
CA PHE A 476 14.91 -4.59 -5.53
C PHE A 476 15.69 -5.88 -5.66
N SER A 477 16.43 -6.13 -6.73
CA SER A 477 17.52 -7.13 -6.72
C SER A 477 18.63 -6.75 -5.72
N SER A 478 18.82 -5.45 -5.44
CA SER A 478 19.80 -4.96 -4.47
C SER A 478 19.29 -5.05 -3.02
N GLN A 479 20.04 -5.78 -2.19
CA GLN A 479 19.81 -5.86 -0.75
C GLN A 479 19.87 -4.49 -0.06
N VAL A 480 20.69 -3.56 -0.57
CA VAL A 480 20.81 -2.20 -0.02
C VAL A 480 19.47 -1.47 -0.11
N CYS A 481 18.81 -1.55 -1.28
CA CYS A 481 17.52 -0.91 -1.44
C CYS A 481 16.44 -1.59 -0.59
N ARG A 482 16.45 -2.93 -0.50
CA ARG A 482 15.48 -3.66 0.34
C ARG A 482 15.61 -3.27 1.81
N VAL A 483 16.83 -3.15 2.35
CA VAL A 483 17.04 -2.67 3.73
C VAL A 483 16.54 -1.24 3.93
N ALA A 484 16.81 -0.33 2.98
CA ALA A 484 16.30 1.04 3.05
C ALA A 484 14.76 1.08 3.03
N TYR A 485 14.12 0.28 2.17
CA TYR A 485 12.67 0.15 2.08
C TYR A 485 12.05 -0.47 3.35
N GLU A 486 12.69 -1.48 3.94
CA GLU A 486 12.23 -2.09 5.19
C GLU A 486 12.33 -1.12 6.38
N LEU A 487 13.42 -0.34 6.46
CA LEU A 487 13.55 0.74 7.45
C LEU A 487 12.56 1.87 7.22
N MET A 488 12.24 2.20 5.95
CA MET A 488 11.23 3.21 5.59
C MET A 488 9.88 2.92 6.25
N GLN A 489 9.50 1.64 6.40
CA GLN A 489 8.24 1.23 7.06
C GLN A 489 8.17 1.63 8.53
N THR A 490 9.27 2.10 9.13
CA THR A 490 9.34 2.53 10.53
C THR A 490 9.16 4.04 10.72
N TYR A 491 9.19 4.81 9.63
CA TYR A 491 9.04 6.27 9.61
C TYR A 491 7.63 6.72 9.22
N TYR A 492 6.81 5.84 8.66
CA TYR A 492 5.46 6.13 8.22
C TYR A 492 4.46 5.07 8.75
N PRO A 493 3.17 5.42 8.94
CA PRO A 493 2.17 4.43 9.33
C PRO A 493 2.03 3.27 8.33
N ASP A 494 2.05 3.61 7.04
CA ASP A 494 2.09 2.66 5.93
C ASP A 494 2.93 3.25 4.79
N ALA A 495 4.08 2.64 4.50
CA ALA A 495 4.96 3.01 3.40
C ALA A 495 5.01 1.91 2.33
N TYR A 496 4.03 1.00 2.29
CA TYR A 496 4.08 -0.16 1.40
C TYR A 496 4.21 0.24 -0.08
N ASN A 497 3.59 1.34 -0.50
CA ASN A 497 3.56 1.83 -1.87
C ASN A 497 4.57 2.97 -2.15
N ARG A 498 5.42 3.33 -1.19
CA ARG A 498 6.41 4.42 -1.32
C ARG A 498 7.68 3.99 -2.06
N PHE A 499 7.54 3.18 -3.11
CA PHE A 499 8.67 2.75 -3.91
C PHE A 499 8.30 2.49 -5.38
N ALA A 500 9.31 2.58 -6.24
CA ALA A 500 9.31 2.00 -7.58
C ALA A 500 10.57 1.16 -7.78
N SER A 501 10.39 -0.13 -8.06
CA SER A 501 11.47 -1.03 -8.44
C SER A 501 11.55 -1.13 -9.97
N LEU A 502 12.76 -1.11 -10.52
CA LEU A 502 12.98 -1.32 -11.96
C LEU A 502 13.08 -2.80 -12.35
N ASP A 503 13.20 -3.70 -11.38
CA ASP A 503 13.37 -5.14 -11.61
C ASP A 503 12.46 -5.99 -10.70
N ASP A 504 12.97 -6.52 -9.60
CA ASP A 504 12.28 -7.48 -8.76
C ASP A 504 11.12 -6.82 -8.00
N ILE A 505 10.14 -7.65 -7.62
CA ILE A 505 9.24 -7.32 -6.50
C ILE A 505 10.00 -7.39 -5.17
N TYR A 506 9.40 -6.94 -4.07
CA TYR A 506 10.00 -7.19 -2.76
C TYR A 506 10.10 -8.69 -2.50
N TYR A 507 11.27 -9.14 -2.06
CA TYR A 507 11.49 -10.50 -1.58
C TYR A 507 12.52 -10.53 -0.46
N TYR A 508 12.49 -11.59 0.33
CA TYR A 508 13.47 -11.87 1.36
C TYR A 508 14.31 -13.10 0.97
N GLY A 509 15.64 -12.95 0.95
CA GLY A 509 16.55 -14.01 0.53
C GLY A 509 16.42 -15.27 1.40
N GLY A 510 16.09 -16.41 0.79
CA GLY A 510 15.94 -17.68 1.51
C GLY A 510 14.57 -17.90 2.14
N GLN A 511 13.59 -17.01 1.93
CA GLN A 511 12.23 -17.12 2.46
C GLN A 511 11.57 -18.49 2.21
N ASN A 512 10.60 -18.84 3.05
CA ASN A 512 9.75 -20.00 2.83
C ASN A 512 8.89 -19.81 1.57
N PRO A 513 8.51 -20.90 0.88
CA PRO A 513 7.56 -20.84 -0.23
C PRO A 513 6.26 -20.17 0.21
N HIS A 514 5.79 -19.21 -0.57
CA HIS A 514 4.60 -18.43 -0.25
C HIS A 514 3.82 -18.09 -1.51
N PRO A 515 3.07 -19.06 -2.05
CA PRO A 515 2.34 -18.86 -3.28
C PRO A 515 1.22 -17.83 -3.07
N HIS A 516 1.05 -16.98 -4.08
CA HIS A 516 -0.09 -16.08 -4.17
C HIS A 516 -1.35 -16.87 -4.51
N GLN A 517 -2.51 -16.35 -4.15
CA GLN A 517 -3.79 -16.98 -4.46
C GLN A 517 -4.49 -16.25 -5.59
N ALA A 518 -4.91 -16.98 -6.63
CA ALA A 518 -5.75 -16.43 -7.68
C ALA A 518 -7.13 -16.04 -7.13
N ILE A 519 -7.55 -14.80 -7.39
CA ILE A 519 -8.84 -14.24 -6.98
C ILE A 519 -9.80 -14.06 -8.17
N LEU A 520 -9.29 -14.17 -9.39
CA LEU A 520 -10.06 -14.07 -10.62
C LEU A 520 -9.59 -15.12 -11.64
N ASP A 521 -10.54 -15.68 -12.38
CA ASP A 521 -10.25 -16.57 -13.49
C ASP A 521 -9.47 -15.87 -14.61
N HIS A 522 -8.59 -16.61 -15.27
CA HIS A 522 -7.89 -16.17 -16.47
C HIS A 522 -7.82 -17.27 -17.51
N LYS A 523 -8.37 -16.97 -18.68
CA LYS A 523 -8.10 -17.73 -19.90
C LYS A 523 -6.95 -17.06 -20.65
N PRO A 524 -5.87 -17.79 -20.99
CA PRO A 524 -4.78 -17.29 -21.81
C PRO A 524 -5.29 -16.67 -23.12
N ARG A 525 -4.78 -15.48 -23.46
CA ARG A 525 -5.09 -14.76 -24.70
C ARG A 525 -3.90 -14.69 -25.65
N LYS A 526 -2.69 -14.83 -25.14
CA LYS A 526 -1.44 -14.85 -25.88
C LYS A 526 -0.64 -16.10 -25.56
N GLU A 527 0.27 -16.44 -26.46
CA GLU A 527 1.26 -17.48 -26.21
C GLU A 527 2.11 -17.11 -24.99
N GLY A 528 2.41 -18.10 -24.15
CA GLY A 528 3.17 -17.92 -22.92
C GLY A 528 2.35 -17.49 -21.70
N GLU A 529 1.04 -17.21 -21.83
CA GLU A 529 0.15 -16.98 -20.69
C GLU A 529 -0.32 -18.31 -20.05
N ILE A 530 -0.54 -18.31 -18.73
CA ILE A 530 -1.06 -19.46 -17.97
C ILE A 530 -2.53 -19.31 -17.60
N GLU A 531 -3.25 -20.42 -17.54
CA GLU A 531 -4.62 -20.42 -17.01
C GLU A 531 -4.61 -20.18 -15.50
N LEU A 532 -5.54 -19.34 -15.02
CA LEU A 532 -5.84 -19.19 -13.60
C LEU A 532 -7.29 -19.57 -13.32
N LYS A 533 -7.52 -20.28 -12.22
CA LYS A 533 -8.81 -20.49 -11.59
C LYS A 533 -8.81 -19.89 -10.18
N VAL A 534 -9.93 -19.32 -9.75
CA VAL A 534 -10.06 -18.81 -8.38
C VAL A 534 -9.67 -19.89 -7.38
N GLY A 535 -8.75 -19.56 -6.48
CA GLY A 535 -8.19 -20.48 -5.49
C GLY A 535 -6.84 -21.11 -5.88
N ASP A 536 -6.42 -21.04 -7.14
CA ASP A 536 -5.12 -21.56 -7.58
C ASP A 536 -3.97 -20.90 -6.80
N LEU A 537 -2.97 -21.71 -6.44
CA LEU A 537 -1.75 -21.26 -5.79
C LEU A 537 -0.66 -21.01 -6.85
N ILE A 538 -0.18 -19.77 -6.91
CA ILE A 538 0.74 -19.27 -7.91
C ILE A 538 2.06 -18.87 -7.24
N GLU A 539 3.13 -19.58 -7.56
CA GLU A 539 4.49 -19.17 -7.18
C GLU A 539 4.91 -18.01 -8.09
N VAL A 540 4.90 -16.79 -7.56
CA VAL A 540 5.23 -15.59 -8.33
C VAL A 540 6.75 -15.43 -8.38
N PHE A 541 7.28 -15.36 -9.59
CA PHE A 541 8.72 -15.16 -9.84
C PHE A 541 9.08 -13.68 -9.99
N GLY A 542 8.15 -12.83 -10.42
CA GLY A 542 8.36 -11.39 -10.54
C GLY A 542 7.21 -10.67 -11.24
N ASN A 543 7.19 -9.35 -11.13
CA ASN A 543 6.28 -8.46 -11.84
C ASN A 543 7.05 -7.75 -12.96
N HIS A 544 6.52 -7.73 -14.18
CA HIS A 544 7.18 -7.08 -15.31
C HIS A 544 6.87 -5.57 -15.40
N TRP A 545 6.03 -5.06 -14.49
CA TRP A 545 5.61 -3.66 -14.44
C TRP A 545 4.86 -3.18 -15.69
N ASP A 546 4.30 -4.12 -16.47
CA ASP A 546 3.51 -3.90 -17.71
C ASP A 546 2.05 -4.38 -17.58
N GLY A 547 1.63 -4.75 -16.36
CA GLY A 547 0.34 -5.34 -16.04
C GLY A 547 0.35 -6.87 -15.97
N TYR A 548 1.47 -7.52 -16.31
CA TYR A 548 1.68 -8.97 -16.17
C TYR A 548 2.76 -9.30 -15.15
N SER A 549 2.60 -10.46 -14.53
CA SER A 549 3.60 -11.11 -13.68
C SER A 549 3.94 -12.46 -14.30
N LYS A 550 5.13 -12.97 -13.97
CA LYS A 550 5.54 -14.34 -14.32
C LYS A 550 5.47 -15.23 -13.08
N GLY A 551 5.00 -16.45 -13.25
CA GLY A 551 4.96 -17.41 -12.16
C GLY A 551 4.60 -18.83 -12.60
N TYR A 552 4.51 -19.70 -11.62
CA TYR A 552 4.18 -21.12 -11.78
C TYR A 552 2.84 -21.43 -11.10
N ASN A 553 1.88 -21.96 -11.87
CA ASN A 553 0.60 -22.42 -11.31
C ASN A 553 0.74 -23.89 -10.88
N THR A 554 0.63 -24.12 -9.57
CA THR A 554 0.76 -25.45 -8.96
C THR A 554 -0.29 -26.46 -9.44
N ARG A 555 -1.50 -26.00 -9.81
CA ARG A 555 -2.57 -26.88 -10.30
C ARG A 555 -2.28 -27.39 -11.71
N THR A 556 -1.85 -26.51 -12.62
CA THR A 556 -1.61 -26.86 -14.02
C THR A 556 -0.18 -27.32 -14.28
N SER A 557 0.73 -27.13 -13.31
CA SER A 557 2.16 -27.36 -13.46
C SER A 557 2.78 -26.58 -14.62
N MET A 558 2.24 -25.39 -14.91
CA MET A 558 2.71 -24.53 -16.00
C MET A 558 3.35 -23.25 -15.47
N THR A 559 4.44 -22.85 -16.11
CA THR A 559 5.09 -21.55 -15.91
C THR A 559 4.74 -20.62 -17.05
N GLY A 560 4.40 -19.37 -16.75
CA GLY A 560 4.19 -18.35 -17.77
C GLY A 560 3.66 -17.04 -17.19
N LEU A 561 3.09 -16.22 -18.06
CA LEU A 561 2.58 -14.89 -17.73
C LEU A 561 1.13 -14.94 -17.27
N PHE A 562 0.77 -14.05 -16.36
CA PHE A 562 -0.62 -13.83 -15.96
C PHE A 562 -0.83 -12.36 -15.55
N PRO A 563 -2.06 -11.81 -15.68
CA PRO A 563 -2.34 -10.44 -15.27
C PRO A 563 -2.18 -10.25 -13.77
N SER A 564 -1.34 -9.31 -13.34
CA SER A 564 -0.92 -9.15 -11.95
C SER A 564 -2.08 -8.88 -10.99
N PHE A 565 -3.14 -8.17 -11.44
CA PHE A 565 -4.30 -7.82 -10.63
C PHE A 565 -5.22 -9.01 -10.26
N LYS A 566 -4.97 -10.20 -10.83
CA LYS A 566 -5.81 -11.40 -10.63
C LYS A 566 -5.36 -12.29 -9.48
N VAL A 567 -4.28 -11.94 -8.80
CA VAL A 567 -3.78 -12.68 -7.64
C VAL A 567 -3.70 -11.75 -6.44
N LYS A 568 -3.78 -12.33 -5.24
CA LYS A 568 -3.47 -11.64 -3.99
C LYS A 568 -2.31 -12.33 -3.29
N ASN A 569 -1.47 -11.55 -2.61
CA ASN A 569 -0.45 -12.06 -1.71
C ASN A 569 -1.08 -12.28 -0.32
N PRO A 570 -1.35 -13.53 0.13
CA PRO A 570 -1.93 -13.76 1.45
C PRO A 570 -0.92 -13.42 2.56
N VAL A 571 -1.39 -13.15 3.78
CA VAL A 571 -0.50 -13.02 4.94
C VAL A 571 -0.19 -14.40 5.51
N ASP A 572 1.10 -14.75 5.64
CA ASP A 572 1.53 -15.98 6.30
C ASP A 572 1.54 -15.80 7.83
N ALA A 573 0.36 -15.92 8.45
CA ALA A 573 0.20 -15.76 9.89
C ALA A 573 0.66 -17.02 10.65
N VAL A 574 1.72 -16.89 11.45
CA VAL A 574 2.30 -17.98 12.25
C VAL A 574 2.17 -17.68 13.74
N ASP A 575 1.94 -18.70 14.57
CA ASP A 575 1.82 -18.55 16.03
C ASP A 575 3.21 -18.34 16.66
N PHE A 576 3.62 -17.07 16.71
CA PHE A 576 4.82 -16.62 17.40
C PHE A 576 4.55 -16.42 18.91
N PRO A 577 5.58 -16.52 19.77
CA PRO A 577 5.44 -16.15 21.18
C PRO A 577 5.00 -14.70 21.36
N LYS A 578 4.03 -14.51 22.26
CA LYS A 578 3.38 -13.21 22.52
C LYS A 578 4.03 -12.42 23.65
N TYR A 579 4.90 -13.06 24.43
CA TYR A 579 5.55 -12.50 25.62
C TYR A 579 4.54 -11.78 26.54
N PRO A 580 3.57 -12.50 27.14
CA PRO A 580 2.41 -11.90 27.82
C PRO A 580 2.76 -11.04 29.05
N TYR A 581 3.96 -11.21 29.59
CA TYR A 581 4.49 -10.40 30.71
C TYR A 581 4.93 -9.00 30.27
N VAL A 582 5.02 -8.74 28.97
CA VAL A 582 5.37 -7.44 28.42
C VAL A 582 4.13 -6.55 28.39
N PRO A 583 4.13 -5.38 29.06
CA PRO A 583 2.99 -4.48 29.06
C PRO A 583 2.56 -4.06 27.65
N LEU A 584 1.25 -4.05 27.42
CA LEU A 584 0.64 -3.61 26.16
C LEU A 584 0.78 -2.10 25.92
N GLN A 585 0.93 -1.32 26.99
CA GLN A 585 1.19 0.11 26.95
C GLN A 585 2.42 0.44 27.81
N GLU A 586 3.15 1.49 27.44
CA GLU A 586 4.20 2.04 28.30
C GLU A 586 3.53 2.66 29.53
N ASN A 587 4.02 2.33 30.72
CA ASN A 587 3.57 3.02 31.94
C ASN A 587 3.94 4.50 31.79
N ARG A 588 2.95 5.39 31.65
CA ARG A 588 3.18 6.85 31.56
C ARG A 588 3.57 7.49 32.90
N ASN A 589 3.96 6.69 33.89
CA ASN A 589 4.35 7.12 35.22
C ASN A 589 5.75 6.58 35.51
N GLU A 590 6.77 7.20 34.91
CA GLU A 590 8.16 7.19 35.37
C GLU A 590 8.89 8.41 34.80
#